data_AF-A0A934ZFF1-F1
#
_entry.id   AF-A0A934ZFF1-F1
#
_cell.length_a   1.000
_cell.length_b   1.000
_cell.length_c   1.000
_cell.angle_alpha   90.00
_cell.angle_beta   90.00
_cell.angle_gamma   90.00
#
_symmetry.space_group_name_H-M   'P 1'
#
loop_
_entity.id
_entity.type
_entity.pdbx_description
1 polymer ?
#
loop_
_entity_poly.entity_id
_entity_poly.type
_entity_poly.pdbx_seq_one_letter_code
_entity_poly.pdbx_strand_id
1 'polypeptide(L)' 'MVLVVDNNAVHVRPVSLGPQSGDAYELIDGPAPGSRVVLHPPPTLGEAHPVREANR' A
#
# COMPACT_ATOMS: atom_id res chain seq x y z
N MET A 1 -8.46 1.08 -1.59
CA MET A 1 -7.54 1.35 -0.47
C MET A 1 -6.27 0.57 -0.69
N VAL A 2 -5.15 1.03 -0.15
CA VAL A 2 -3.85 0.33 -0.20
C VAL A 2 -3.26 0.23 1.20
N LEU A 3 -2.38 -0.73 1.41
CA LEU A 3 -1.62 -0.88 2.65
C LEU A 3 -0.24 -0.23 2.45
N VAL A 4 0.15 0.66 3.35
CA VAL A 4 1.46 1.30 3.37
C VAL A 4 2.23 0.92 4.62
N VAL A 5 3.56 0.86 4.53
CA VAL A 5 4.44 0.68 5.67
C VAL A 5 5.00 2.04 6.09
N ASP A 6 4.72 2.44 7.32
CA ASP A 6 5.31 3.61 7.96
C ASP A 6 5.75 3.24 9.39
N ASN A 7 6.92 3.70 9.81
CA ASN A 7 7.51 3.36 11.12
C ASN A 7 7.44 1.85 11.50
N ASN A 8 7.72 0.96 10.53
CA ASN A 8 7.66 -0.50 10.66
C ASN A 8 6.26 -1.06 11.02
N ALA A 9 5.20 -0.29 10.80
CA ALA A 9 3.82 -0.71 10.97
C ALA A 9 3.02 -0.51 9.68
N VAL A 10 1.98 -1.32 9.50
CA VAL A 10 1.07 -1.22 8.36
C VAL A 10 -0.05 -0.25 8.65
N HIS A 11 -0.37 0.58 7.66
CA HIS A 11 -1.49 1.49 7.67
C HIS A 11 -2.35 1.32 6.41
N VAL A 12 -3.67 1.30 6.60
CA VAL A 12 -4.64 1.35 5.51
C VAL A 12 -4.80 2.80 5.08
N ARG A 13 -4.54 3.08 3.80
CA ARG A 13 -4.73 4.39 3.21
C ARG A 13 -5.80 4.35 2.12
N PRO A 14 -6.79 5.27 2.14
CA PRO A 14 -7.69 5.43 1.01
C PRO A 14 -6.90 5.90 -0.21
N VAL A 15 -7.37 5.52 -1.40
CA VAL A 15 -6.82 5.98 -2.68
C VAL A 15 -7.98 6.29 -3.61
N SER A 16 -7.77 7.28 -4.46
CA SER A 16 -8.65 7.60 -5.58
C SER A 16 -8.00 7.11 -6.87
N LEU A 17 -8.66 6.19 -7.56
CA LEU A 17 -8.17 5.65 -8.82
C LEU A 17 -8.86 6.35 -9.99
N GLY A 18 -8.07 6.64 -11.01
CA GLY A 18 -8.53 7.09 -12.31
C GLY A 18 -8.79 5.92 -13.25
N PRO A 19 -8.79 6.19 -14.57
CA PRO A 19 -8.93 5.16 -15.59
C PRO A 19 -7.92 4.02 -15.45
N GLN A 20 -8.31 2.84 -15.92
CA GLN A 20 -7.41 1.72 -16.06
C GLN A 20 -6.43 1.96 -17.22
N SER A 21 -5.18 1.57 -17.03
CA SER A 21 -4.11 1.62 -18.03
C SER A 21 -3.38 0.27 -18.06
N GLY A 22 -3.78 -0.61 -18.98
CA GLY A 22 -3.27 -1.99 -19.04
C GLY A 22 -3.67 -2.78 -17.80
N ASP A 23 -2.68 -3.36 -17.11
CA ASP A 23 -2.88 -4.13 -15.88
C ASP A 23 -2.85 -3.27 -14.60
N ALA A 24 -2.80 -1.94 -14.76
CA ALA A 24 -2.71 -0.98 -13.66
C ALA A 24 -3.84 0.05 -13.70
N TYR A 25 -3.97 0.82 -12.63
CA TYR A 25 -4.86 1.97 -12.54
C TYR A 25 -4.04 3.25 -12.38
N GLU A 26 -4.52 4.35 -12.96
CA GLU A 26 -4.00 5.67 -12.62
C GLU A 26 -4.29 5.99 -11.15
N LEU A 27 -3.30 6.48 -10.41
CA LEU A 27 -3.46 6.96 -9.04
C LEU A 27 -3.68 8.47 -9.07
N ILE A 28 -4.92 8.92 -8.81
CA ILE A 28 -5.27 10.35 -8.77
C ILE A 28 -4.87 10.97 -7.43
N ASP A 29 -5.15 10.26 -6.34
CA ASP A 29 -4.84 10.68 -4.97
C ASP A 29 -4.52 9.46 -4.10
N GLY A 30 -3.61 9.62 -3.14
CA GLY A 30 -3.14 8.51 -2.33
C GLY A 30 -1.84 8.79 -1.55
N PRO A 31 -1.06 7.74 -1.23
CA PRO A 31 0.17 7.88 -0.46
C PRO A 31 1.18 8.80 -1.15
N ALA A 32 1.90 9.60 -0.35
CA ALA A 32 2.91 10.51 -0.85
C ALA A 32 4.00 9.76 -1.66
N PRO A 33 4.64 10.41 -2.65
CA PRO A 33 5.77 9.82 -3.36
C PRO A 33 6.84 9.28 -2.41
N GLY A 34 7.36 8.09 -2.70
CA GLY A 34 8.31 7.38 -1.82
C GLY A 34 7.68 6.53 -0.71
N SER A 35 6.35 6.54 -0.57
CA SER A 35 5.64 5.62 0.33
C SER A 35 5.87 4.16 -0.07
N ARG A 36 6.06 3.29 0.92
CA ARG A 36 6.24 1.85 0.70
C ARG A 36 4.88 1.17 0.71
N VAL A 37 4.41 0.74 -0.46
CA VAL A 37 3.11 0.05 -0.62
C VAL A 37 3.30 -1.46 -0.56
N VAL A 38 2.42 -2.15 0.16
CA VAL A 38 2.42 -3.61 0.25
C VAL A 38 1.73 -4.19 -1.00
N LEU A 39 2.48 -4.93 -1.82
CA LEU A 39 1.98 -5.53 -3.07
C LEU A 39 1.27 -6.87 -2.86
N HIS A 40 1.75 -7.69 -1.93
CA HIS A 40 1.23 -9.04 -1.68
C HIS A 40 0.94 -9.23 -0.18
N PRO A 41 -0.13 -8.60 0.34
CA PRO A 41 -0.47 -8.73 1.75
C PRO A 41 -0.98 -10.15 2.06
N PRO A 42 -0.47 -10.82 3.11
CA PRO A 42 -1.12 -12.02 3.60
C PRO A 42 -2.52 -11.66 4.17
N PRO A 43 -3.46 -12.61 4.20
CA PRO A 43 -4.85 -12.34 4.61
C PRO A 43 -5.00 -11.88 6.06
N THR A 44 -3.96 -12.08 6.89
CA THR A 44 -3.92 -11.66 8.29
C THR A 44 -3.34 -10.25 8.49
N LEU A 45 -2.82 -9.60 7.43
CA LEU A 45 -2.19 -8.28 7.54
C LEU A 45 -3.26 -7.18 7.63
N GLY A 46 -3.20 -6.36 8.67
CA GLY A 46 -4.14 -5.26 8.89
C GLY A 46 -3.50 -4.04 9.55
N GLU A 47 -4.32 -3.06 9.90
CA GLU A 47 -3.88 -1.82 10.55
C GLU A 47 -3.00 -2.09 11.77
N ALA A 48 -1.99 -1.24 11.96
CA ALA A 48 -1.02 -1.26 13.05
C ALA A 48 -0.25 -2.58 13.22
N HIS A 49 -0.34 -3.52 12.26
CA HIS A 49 0.44 -4.73 12.33
C HIS A 49 1.93 -4.40 12.18
N PRO A 50 2.78 -4.89 13.10
CA PRO A 50 4.22 -4.77 12.94
C PRO A 50 4.68 -5.60 11.75
N VAL A 51 5.56 -5.03 10.94
CA VAL A 51 6.11 -5.71 9.77
C VAL A 51 7.62 -5.65 9.76
N ARG A 52 8.23 -6.76 9.36
CA ARG A 52 9.63 -6.80 8.94
C ARG A 52 9.64 -6.98 7.44
N GLU A 53 10.26 -6.05 6.72
CA GLU A 53 10.43 -6.19 5.28
C GLU A 53 11.19 -7.49 4.99
N ALA A 54 10.64 -8.32 4.11
CA ALA A 54 11.38 -9.42 3.54
C ALA A 54 12.36 -8.81 2.53
N ASN A 55 13.66 -8.88 2.82
CA ASN A 55 14.67 -8.52 1.84
C ASN A 55 14.45 -9.37 0.57
N ARG A 56 14.40 -8.68 -0.57
CA ARG A 56 14.29 -9.28 -1.90
C ARG A 56 15.61 -9.96 -2.29
#